data_AF-A0A852CFV5-F1
#
_entry.id   AF-A0A852CFV5-F1
#
_cell.length_a   1.000
_cell.length_b   1.000
_cell.length_c   1.000
_cell.angle_alpha   90.00
_cell.angle_beta   90.00
_cell.angle_gamma   90.00
#
_symmetry.space_group_name_H-M   'P 1'
#
loop_
_entity.id
_entity.type
_entity.pdbx_description
1 polymer ?
#
loop_
_entity_poly.entity_id
_entity_poly.type
_entity_poly.pdbx_seq_one_letter_code
_entity_poly.pdbx_strand_id
1 'polypeptide(L)'
;SQSEQQVLSSRLECVQSVKDGILEEAKCVESNLVTLFSQKGSGAQTQTKSSLKLFQVETETVYEKVDSEDLYVTSMLYEREETEREVAEGEVTELVWKLCLAHSTSFEAADLFMTLVFELRHLSLEALKALWQRSSFKCRDNWQPLIDGLPSCATEACIILMKEIIASGEVEEDKVEYFFWSLSFIPKPTLGMIESLAPLLKSSGASQSCFLGVTALLHRFCSAYNSCDVVPAVQSVMRTLGKFLRGNCAVQDSEQQRKMQLVLKAIGNAGLAASSLAPVLSSCASLKSNPIGIRLAAIQAFRRIPCYIKVSDLLPAGD
;
A
#
# COMPACT_ATOMS: atom_id res chain seq x y z
N SER A 1 4.11 12.33 27.44
CA SER A 1 4.39 13.41 26.47
C SER A 1 5.56 13.00 25.60
N GLN A 2 5.33 12.13 24.61
CA GLN A 2 6.32 11.85 23.57
C GLN A 2 6.05 12.87 22.46
N SER A 3 6.95 13.83 22.26
CA SER A 3 6.88 14.68 21.08
C SER A 3 7.04 13.79 19.87
N GLU A 4 6.13 13.87 18.90
CA GLU A 4 6.34 13.29 17.58
C GLU A 4 7.70 13.78 17.06
N GLN A 5 8.66 12.86 16.92
CA GLN A 5 9.95 13.19 16.35
C GLN A 5 9.73 13.49 14.87
N GLN A 6 9.84 14.76 14.51
CA GLN A 6 9.73 15.20 13.14
C GLN A 6 10.92 14.65 12.34
N VAL A 7 10.66 13.61 11.53
CA VAL A 7 11.68 12.87 10.76
C VAL A 7 12.28 13.74 9.64
N LEU A 8 11.51 14.69 9.11
CA LEU A 8 11.92 15.64 8.08
C LEU A 8 11.61 17.07 8.52
N SER A 9 12.64 17.90 8.60
CA SER A 9 12.55 19.34 8.82
C SER A 9 12.90 20.09 7.54
N SER A 10 11.93 20.79 6.97
CA SER A 10 12.08 21.58 5.74
C SER A 10 11.95 23.07 6.05
N ARG A 11 12.82 23.90 5.44
CA ARG A 11 12.80 25.37 5.55
C ARG A 11 13.10 25.97 4.19
N LEU A 12 12.32 26.99 3.80
CA LEU A 12 12.55 27.79 2.60
C LEU A 12 12.60 29.26 3.01
N GLU A 13 13.65 29.96 2.60
CA GLU A 13 13.80 31.40 2.79
C GLU A 13 14.08 32.08 1.46
N CYS A 14 13.27 33.08 1.10
CA CYS A 14 13.44 33.85 -0.12
C CYS A 14 13.54 35.34 0.20
N VAL A 15 14.51 36.03 -0.39
CA VAL A 15 14.67 37.48 -0.35
C VAL A 15 14.49 38.02 -1.76
N GLN A 16 13.56 38.94 -1.93
CA GLN A 16 13.22 39.54 -3.22
C GLN A 16 13.46 41.05 -3.18
N SER A 17 14.06 41.59 -4.24
CA SER A 17 14.19 43.02 -4.50
C SER A 17 13.27 43.38 -5.66
N VAL A 18 12.33 44.29 -5.40
CA VAL A 18 11.35 44.76 -6.38
C VAL A 18 11.50 46.26 -6.52
N LYS A 19 11.64 46.73 -7.76
CA LYS A 19 11.73 48.15 -8.10
C LYS A 19 10.74 48.48 -9.20
N ASP A 20 9.97 49.54 -9.02
CA ASP A 20 8.96 49.99 -9.98
C ASP A 20 7.96 48.89 -10.39
N GLY A 21 7.65 47.97 -9.47
CA GLY A 21 6.76 46.82 -9.70
C GLY A 21 7.41 45.65 -10.45
N ILE A 22 8.71 45.73 -10.78
CA ILE A 22 9.46 44.70 -11.49
C ILE A 22 10.42 43.99 -10.51
N LEU A 23 10.47 42.66 -10.58
CA LEU A 23 11.41 41.86 -9.79
C LEU A 23 12.83 42.03 -10.33
N GLU A 24 13.70 42.71 -9.59
CA GLU A 24 15.11 42.90 -9.96
C GLU A 24 15.98 41.71 -9.56
N GLU A 25 15.73 41.13 -8.38
CA GLU A 25 16.50 39.99 -7.87
C GLU A 25 15.64 39.15 -6.93
N ALA A 26 15.75 37.83 -7.01
CA ALA A 26 15.23 36.89 -6.03
C ALA A 26 16.32 35.89 -5.66
N LYS A 27 16.58 35.74 -4.36
CA LYS A 27 17.52 34.74 -3.81
C LYS A 27 16.76 33.86 -2.83
N CYS A 28 16.71 32.57 -3.10
CA CYS A 28 16.07 31.59 -2.25
C CYS A 28 17.08 30.56 -1.74
N VAL A 29 16.94 30.16 -0.48
CA VAL A 29 17.66 29.06 0.14
C VAL A 29 16.65 28.09 0.72
N GLU A 30 16.62 26.89 0.18
CA GLU A 30 15.85 25.77 0.69
C GLU A 30 16.76 24.80 1.44
N SER A 31 16.33 24.30 2.58
CA SER A 31 17.05 23.27 3.34
C SER A 31 16.10 22.19 3.83
N ASN A 32 16.46 20.93 3.56
CA ASN A 32 15.74 19.74 3.98
C ASN A 32 16.67 18.88 4.84
N LEU A 33 16.33 18.69 6.12
CA LEU A 33 17.09 17.86 7.06
C LEU A 33 16.27 16.62 7.42
N VAL A 34 16.81 15.45 7.09
CA VAL A 34 16.24 14.15 7.42
C VAL A 34 16.99 13.54 8.60
N THR A 35 16.29 13.31 9.72
CA THR A 35 16.85 12.68 10.92
C THR A 35 16.14 11.36 11.19
N LEU A 36 16.77 10.25 10.79
CA LEU A 36 16.19 8.90 10.86
C LEU A 36 16.37 8.22 12.22
N PHE A 37 17.35 8.65 13.04
CA PHE A 37 17.67 8.01 14.33
C PHE A 37 17.65 9.04 15.47
N SER A 38 17.05 8.65 16.60
CA SER A 38 16.95 9.47 17.82
C SER A 38 18.28 9.62 18.57
N GLN A 39 19.27 8.80 18.24
CA GLN A 39 20.64 8.91 18.75
C GLN A 39 21.49 9.79 17.85
N LYS A 40 22.56 10.37 18.41
CA LYS A 40 23.53 11.32 17.81
C LYS A 40 24.20 10.83 16.50
N GLY A 41 23.44 10.54 15.47
CA GLY A 41 23.89 10.38 14.10
C GLY A 41 23.59 11.65 13.32
N SER A 42 24.54 12.10 12.50
CA SER A 42 24.29 13.17 11.54
C SER A 42 23.23 12.70 10.56
N GLY A 43 22.08 13.38 10.55
CA GLY A 43 21.07 13.20 9.51
C GLY A 43 21.61 13.57 8.12
N ALA A 44 20.79 13.41 7.09
CA ALA A 44 21.11 13.90 5.76
C ALA A 44 20.55 15.32 5.59
N GLN A 45 21.38 16.27 5.15
CA GLN A 45 20.93 17.62 4.81
C GLN A 45 21.08 17.85 3.31
N THR A 46 20.00 18.28 2.68
CA THR A 46 20.02 18.83 1.32
C THR A 46 19.81 20.34 1.42
N GLN A 47 20.60 21.12 0.68
CA GLN A 47 20.43 22.57 0.58
C GLN A 47 20.42 22.99 -0.88
N THR A 48 19.37 23.69 -1.30
CA THR A 48 19.21 24.23 -2.65
C THR A 48 19.29 25.75 -2.59
N LYS A 49 20.08 26.38 -3.45
CA LYS A 49 20.18 27.83 -3.55
C LYS A 49 19.79 28.26 -4.96
N SER A 50 18.78 29.12 -5.06
CA SER A 50 18.28 29.63 -6.33
C SER A 50 18.46 31.14 -6.38
N SER A 51 18.97 31.67 -7.48
CA SER A 51 19.14 33.11 -7.69
C SER A 51 18.60 33.48 -9.07
N LEU A 52 17.63 34.38 -9.10
CA LEU A 52 17.11 35.00 -10.31
C LEU A 52 17.48 36.49 -10.27
N LYS A 53 18.03 37.02 -11.36
CA LYS A 53 18.40 38.43 -11.44
C LYS A 53 18.02 39.00 -12.80
N LEU A 54 17.35 40.15 -12.79
CA LEU A 54 17.05 40.91 -13.98
C LEU A 54 18.33 41.59 -14.49
N PHE A 55 18.71 41.27 -15.72
CA PHE A 55 19.85 41.90 -16.38
C PHE A 55 19.42 43.06 -17.29
N GLN A 56 18.37 42.85 -18.08
CA GLN A 56 17.88 43.82 -19.06
C GLN A 56 16.39 43.58 -19.30
N VAL A 57 15.67 44.65 -19.64
CA VAL A 57 14.29 44.61 -20.15
C VAL A 57 14.34 45.01 -21.61
N GLU A 58 13.82 44.18 -22.50
CA GLU A 58 13.73 44.44 -23.94
C GLU A 58 12.27 44.73 -24.33
N THR A 59 12.06 45.68 -25.24
CA THR A 59 10.72 46.18 -25.61
C THR A 59 10.05 45.39 -26.73
N GLU A 60 10.78 44.56 -27.47
CA GLU A 60 10.22 43.74 -28.55
C GLU A 60 10.90 42.38 -28.62
N THR A 61 10.11 41.34 -28.39
CA THR A 61 10.47 39.94 -28.62
C THR A 61 9.45 39.36 -29.59
N VAL A 62 9.91 38.96 -30.77
CA VAL A 62 9.08 38.18 -31.70
C VAL A 62 8.98 36.78 -31.09
N TYR A 63 7.87 36.52 -30.40
CA TYR A 63 7.61 35.18 -29.87
C TYR A 63 7.19 34.27 -31.02
N GLU A 64 7.92 33.18 -31.23
CA GLU A 64 7.33 32.04 -31.92
C GLU A 64 6.14 31.56 -31.09
N LYS A 65 4.97 31.46 -31.74
CA LYS A 65 3.83 30.79 -31.12
C LYS A 65 4.24 29.34 -30.90
N VAL A 66 4.57 29.02 -29.66
CA VAL A 66 4.73 27.63 -29.22
C VAL A 66 3.39 26.95 -29.46
N ASP A 67 3.42 25.84 -30.19
CA ASP A 67 2.24 25.03 -30.42
C ASP A 67 1.77 24.49 -29.07
N SER A 68 0.60 24.94 -28.62
CA SER A 68 0.09 24.69 -27.27
C SER A 68 -0.80 23.46 -27.19
N GLU A 69 -0.91 22.68 -28.28
CA GLU A 69 -1.79 21.51 -28.34
C GLU A 69 -1.44 20.47 -27.27
N ASP A 70 -0.16 20.36 -26.88
CA ASP A 70 0.32 19.41 -25.86
C ASP A 70 0.51 20.02 -24.44
N LEU A 71 0.13 21.29 -24.23
CA LEU A 71 0.30 21.96 -22.94
C LEU A 71 -1.00 21.99 -22.14
N TYR A 72 -0.93 21.63 -20.87
CA TYR A 72 -2.04 21.77 -19.91
C TYR A 72 -1.64 22.69 -18.76
N VAL A 73 -2.60 23.48 -18.28
CA VAL A 73 -2.38 24.45 -17.21
C VAL A 73 -2.74 23.81 -15.87
N THR A 74 -1.79 23.74 -14.94
CA THR A 74 -2.02 23.28 -13.57
C THR A 74 -1.58 24.32 -12.53
N SER A 75 -1.59 23.92 -11.26
CA SER A 75 -1.14 24.77 -10.17
C SER A 75 0.40 24.91 -10.16
N MET A 76 0.93 25.88 -9.41
CA MET A 76 2.38 25.99 -9.17
C MET A 76 2.95 24.93 -8.22
N LEU A 77 2.13 23.99 -7.73
CA LEU A 77 2.63 22.88 -6.92
C LEU A 77 3.42 21.92 -7.79
N TYR A 78 4.48 21.34 -7.24
CA TYR A 78 5.27 20.33 -7.93
C TYR A 78 4.38 19.16 -8.34
N GLU A 79 4.28 18.96 -9.66
CA GLU A 79 3.65 17.82 -10.28
C GLU A 79 4.76 16.83 -10.66
N ARG A 80 4.67 15.62 -10.12
CA ARG A 80 5.66 14.58 -10.42
C ARG A 80 5.40 14.10 -11.84
N GLU A 81 6.41 14.20 -12.69
CA GLU A 81 6.40 13.54 -13.99
C GLU A 81 6.44 12.02 -13.76
N GLU A 82 5.37 11.33 -14.16
CA GLU A 82 5.36 9.87 -14.28
C GLU A 82 6.02 9.52 -15.61
N THR A 83 7.35 9.64 -15.65
CA THR A 83 8.09 9.15 -16.81
C THR A 83 7.90 7.64 -16.86
N GLU A 84 7.16 7.15 -17.86
CA GLU A 84 7.13 5.75 -18.22
C GLU A 84 8.54 5.35 -18.65
N ARG A 85 9.35 4.91 -17.69
CA ARG A 85 10.65 4.33 -18.01
C ARG A 85 10.36 2.99 -18.68
N GLU A 86 10.55 2.93 -19.99
CA GLU A 86 10.56 1.66 -20.71
C GLU A 86 11.76 0.84 -20.23
N VAL A 87 11.50 -0.06 -19.28
CA VAL A 87 12.50 -1.04 -18.85
C VAL A 87 12.55 -2.13 -19.92
N ALA A 88 13.71 -2.31 -20.53
CA ALA A 88 13.91 -3.37 -21.49
C ALA A 88 13.75 -4.73 -20.78
N GLU A 89 12.80 -5.55 -21.22
CA GLU A 89 12.51 -6.88 -20.65
C GLU A 89 13.77 -7.77 -20.53
N GLY A 90 14.73 -7.56 -21.44
CA GLY A 90 16.04 -8.24 -21.43
C GLY A 90 16.89 -7.91 -20.20
N GLU A 91 16.87 -6.67 -19.72
CA GLU A 91 17.63 -6.26 -18.53
C GLU A 91 17.12 -6.96 -17.27
N VAL A 92 15.80 -7.06 -17.12
CA VAL A 92 15.19 -7.74 -15.97
C VAL A 92 15.46 -9.24 -16.02
N THR A 93 15.41 -9.84 -17.21
CA THR A 93 15.76 -11.25 -17.39
C THR A 93 17.22 -11.52 -16.99
N GLU A 94 18.14 -10.64 -17.36
CA GLU A 94 19.56 -10.73 -16.96
C GLU A 94 19.74 -10.59 -15.44
N LEU A 95 18.99 -9.69 -14.80
CA LEU A 95 19.01 -9.54 -13.34
C LEU A 95 18.58 -10.82 -12.63
N VAL A 96 17.47 -11.45 -13.06
CA VAL A 96 17.02 -12.72 -12.47
C VAL A 96 18.04 -13.82 -12.69
N TRP A 97 18.68 -13.87 -13.87
CA TRP A 97 19.77 -14.80 -14.15
C TRP A 97 20.97 -14.61 -13.21
N LYS A 98 21.44 -13.37 -13.02
CA LYS A 98 22.53 -13.05 -12.08
C LYS A 98 22.18 -13.49 -10.65
N LEU A 99 20.95 -13.24 -10.21
CA LEU A 99 20.46 -13.69 -8.91
C LEU A 99 20.45 -15.21 -8.78
N CYS A 100 20.08 -15.95 -9.83
CA CYS A 100 20.13 -17.41 -9.80
C CYS A 100 21.54 -17.99 -9.61
N LEU A 101 22.58 -17.25 -10.02
CA LEU A 101 23.98 -17.65 -9.89
C LEU A 101 24.60 -17.19 -8.56
N ALA A 102 24.10 -16.09 -7.99
CA ALA A 102 24.58 -15.54 -6.73
C ALA A 102 24.23 -16.45 -5.54
N HIS A 103 25.03 -16.38 -4.48
CA HIS A 103 24.67 -17.02 -3.22
C HIS A 103 23.66 -16.15 -2.47
N SER A 104 22.50 -16.70 -2.12
CA SER A 104 21.34 -15.95 -1.62
C SER A 104 21.61 -15.12 -0.35
N THR A 105 22.67 -15.44 0.42
CA THR A 105 23.05 -14.73 1.65
C THR A 105 24.13 -13.66 1.46
N SER A 106 24.58 -13.40 0.23
CA SER A 106 25.61 -12.40 -0.04
C SER A 106 25.05 -10.98 -0.12
N PHE A 107 25.89 -9.98 0.18
CA PHE A 107 25.54 -8.57 -0.02
C PHE A 107 25.26 -8.23 -1.49
N GLU A 108 25.96 -8.89 -2.42
CA GLU A 108 25.72 -8.76 -3.86
C GLU A 108 24.32 -9.25 -4.24
N ALA A 109 23.88 -10.39 -3.70
CA ALA A 109 22.52 -10.89 -3.95
C ALA A 109 21.46 -9.93 -3.40
N ALA A 110 21.71 -9.30 -2.24
CA ALA A 110 20.80 -8.29 -1.69
C ALA A 110 20.69 -7.04 -2.59
N ASP A 111 21.82 -6.55 -3.12
CA ASP A 111 21.84 -5.38 -4.02
C ASP A 111 21.15 -5.67 -5.36
N LEU A 112 21.48 -6.83 -5.97
CA LEU A 112 20.82 -7.31 -7.17
C LEU A 112 19.31 -7.51 -6.97
N PHE A 113 18.90 -8.03 -5.80
CA PHE A 113 17.49 -8.26 -5.49
C PHE A 113 16.74 -6.95 -5.31
N MET A 114 17.34 -5.97 -4.63
CA MET A 114 16.77 -4.62 -4.53
C MET A 114 16.60 -3.99 -5.92
N THR A 115 17.60 -4.13 -6.78
CA THR A 115 17.53 -3.66 -8.18
C THR A 115 16.40 -4.34 -8.94
N LEU A 116 16.29 -5.68 -8.85
CA LEU A 116 15.17 -6.43 -9.43
C LEU A 116 13.81 -5.88 -8.95
N VAL A 117 13.63 -5.66 -7.65
CA VAL A 117 12.38 -5.12 -7.10
C VAL A 117 12.05 -3.73 -7.65
N PHE A 118 13.06 -2.87 -7.87
CA PHE A 118 12.85 -1.56 -8.50
C PHE A 118 12.42 -1.71 -9.96
N GLU A 119 13.09 -2.55 -10.74
CA GLU A 119 12.74 -2.74 -12.16
C GLU A 119 11.37 -3.41 -12.35
N LEU A 120 10.99 -4.36 -11.48
CA LEU A 120 9.66 -4.98 -11.49
C LEU A 120 8.52 -3.96 -11.31
N ARG A 121 8.75 -2.83 -10.64
CA ARG A 121 7.73 -1.79 -10.44
C ARG A 121 7.36 -1.05 -11.73
N HIS A 122 8.22 -1.11 -12.75
CA HIS A 122 8.04 -0.41 -14.01
C HIS A 122 7.50 -1.32 -15.13
N LEU A 123 7.39 -2.63 -14.88
CA LEU A 123 6.87 -3.56 -15.87
C LEU A 123 5.34 -3.60 -15.89
N SER A 124 4.77 -3.67 -17.10
CA SER A 124 3.35 -3.96 -17.30
C SER A 124 3.01 -5.40 -16.88
N LEU A 125 1.72 -5.69 -16.73
CA LEU A 125 1.27 -7.05 -16.43
C LEU A 125 1.68 -8.03 -17.55
N GLU A 126 1.61 -7.63 -18.80
CA GLU A 126 2.00 -8.42 -19.96
C GLU A 126 3.51 -8.72 -19.94
N ALA A 127 4.33 -7.72 -19.64
CA ALA A 127 5.78 -7.89 -19.53
C ALA A 127 6.15 -8.80 -18.35
N LEU A 128 5.49 -8.66 -17.20
CA LEU A 128 5.68 -9.55 -16.05
C LEU A 128 5.28 -11.00 -16.36
N LYS A 129 4.19 -11.21 -17.11
CA LYS A 129 3.77 -12.54 -17.56
C LYS A 129 4.79 -13.15 -18.53
N ALA A 130 5.28 -12.36 -19.50
CA ALA A 130 6.30 -12.80 -20.43
C ALA A 130 7.60 -13.18 -19.70
N LEU A 131 8.02 -12.35 -18.73
CA LEU A 131 9.12 -12.64 -17.84
C LEU A 131 8.90 -13.97 -17.11
N TRP A 132 7.76 -14.15 -16.42
CA TRP A 132 7.44 -15.40 -15.70
C TRP A 132 7.53 -16.64 -16.59
N GLN A 133 7.00 -16.60 -17.82
CA GLN A 133 7.02 -17.73 -18.74
C GLN A 133 8.43 -18.09 -19.23
N ARG A 134 9.31 -17.09 -19.40
CA ARG A 134 10.71 -17.30 -19.80
C ARG A 134 11.60 -17.74 -18.64
N SER A 135 11.15 -17.39 -17.44
CA SER A 135 11.81 -17.58 -16.16
C SER A 135 11.71 -19.03 -15.67
N SER A 136 12.31 -19.98 -16.40
CA SER A 136 12.41 -21.38 -15.95
C SER A 136 13.49 -21.50 -14.87
N PHE A 137 13.15 -21.14 -13.64
CA PHE A 137 14.15 -20.94 -12.59
C PHE A 137 14.00 -21.91 -11.43
N LYS A 138 14.58 -23.10 -11.60
CA LYS A 138 15.23 -23.75 -10.47
C LYS A 138 16.63 -23.15 -10.34
N CYS A 139 16.75 -22.00 -9.67
CA CYS A 139 18.06 -21.43 -9.35
C CYS A 139 18.84 -22.37 -8.41
N ARG A 140 20.10 -22.03 -8.11
CA ARG A 140 20.86 -22.68 -7.03
C ARG A 140 20.08 -22.59 -5.72
N ASP A 141 20.20 -23.62 -4.88
CA ASP A 141 19.57 -23.68 -3.55
C ASP A 141 18.03 -23.63 -3.57
N ASN A 142 17.38 -23.97 -4.70
CA ASN A 142 15.94 -23.83 -4.93
C ASN A 142 15.41 -22.40 -4.76
N TRP A 143 16.29 -21.39 -4.81
CA TRP A 143 15.86 -20.01 -4.70
C TRP A 143 14.99 -19.61 -5.91
N GLN A 144 13.95 -18.81 -5.67
CA GLN A 144 13.05 -18.29 -6.70
C GLN A 144 12.97 -16.76 -6.58
N PRO A 145 13.98 -16.02 -7.10
CA PRO A 145 14.07 -14.56 -6.93
C PRO A 145 12.84 -13.82 -7.42
N LEU A 146 12.21 -14.30 -8.51
CA LEU A 146 11.01 -13.67 -9.05
C LEU A 146 9.79 -13.85 -8.14
N ILE A 147 9.60 -15.05 -7.58
CA ILE A 147 8.54 -15.32 -6.59
C ILE A 147 8.73 -14.47 -5.33
N ASP A 148 9.98 -14.29 -4.88
CA ASP A 148 10.29 -13.47 -3.71
C ASP A 148 10.19 -11.96 -3.98
N GLY A 149 10.49 -11.55 -5.22
CA GLY A 149 10.48 -10.15 -5.67
C GLY A 149 9.08 -9.60 -5.91
N LEU A 150 8.16 -10.41 -6.48
CA LEU A 150 6.80 -9.97 -6.82
C LEU A 150 6.01 -9.40 -5.61
N PRO A 151 5.99 -10.03 -4.42
CA PRO A 151 5.38 -9.43 -3.23
C PRO A 151 6.01 -8.10 -2.80
N SER A 152 7.32 -7.93 -3.03
CA SER A 152 8.10 -6.75 -2.60
C SER A 152 8.00 -5.56 -3.57
N CYS A 153 7.65 -5.84 -4.82
CA CYS A 153 7.41 -4.86 -5.87
C CYS A 153 6.24 -3.92 -5.51
N ALA A 154 5.16 -4.47 -4.91
CA ALA A 154 3.99 -3.73 -4.41
C ALA A 154 3.22 -2.88 -5.45
N THR A 155 3.27 -3.24 -6.73
CA THR A 155 2.42 -2.67 -7.79
C THR A 155 1.22 -3.55 -8.08
N GLU A 156 0.18 -2.99 -8.70
CA GLU A 156 -1.03 -3.74 -9.03
C GLU A 156 -0.73 -4.93 -9.96
N ALA A 157 0.12 -4.72 -10.97
CA ALA A 157 0.53 -5.75 -11.91
C ALA A 157 1.24 -6.93 -11.21
N CYS A 158 2.15 -6.66 -10.27
CA CYS A 158 2.80 -7.72 -9.49
C CYS A 158 1.81 -8.50 -8.63
N ILE A 159 0.84 -7.82 -7.99
CA ILE A 159 -0.19 -8.49 -7.18
C ILE A 159 -1.09 -9.38 -8.05
N ILE A 160 -1.49 -8.90 -9.23
CA ILE A 160 -2.31 -9.67 -10.16
C ILE A 160 -1.55 -10.91 -10.65
N LEU A 161 -0.29 -10.75 -11.08
CA LEU A 161 0.52 -11.89 -11.50
C LEU A 161 0.68 -12.89 -10.36
N MET A 162 1.03 -12.43 -9.16
CA MET A 162 1.26 -13.33 -8.03
C MET A 162 0.00 -14.12 -7.65
N LYS A 163 -1.19 -13.50 -7.74
CA LYS A 163 -2.47 -14.20 -7.62
C LYS A 163 -2.64 -15.28 -8.70
N GLU A 164 -2.30 -14.99 -9.96
CA GLU A 164 -2.42 -15.96 -11.05
C GLU A 164 -1.49 -17.17 -10.86
N ILE A 165 -0.25 -16.94 -10.41
CA ILE A 165 0.71 -18.02 -10.10
C ILE A 165 0.23 -18.85 -8.91
N ILE A 166 -0.31 -18.22 -7.86
CA ILE A 166 -0.93 -18.96 -6.74
C ILE A 166 -2.10 -19.81 -7.22
N ALA A 167 -2.91 -19.29 -8.14
CA ALA A 167 -4.06 -20.02 -8.69
C ALA A 167 -3.66 -21.20 -9.58
N SER A 168 -2.46 -21.21 -10.17
CA SER A 168 -1.96 -22.36 -10.93
C SER A 168 -1.45 -23.51 -10.06
N GLY A 169 -1.23 -23.26 -8.76
CA GLY A 169 -0.74 -24.27 -7.82
C GLY A 169 0.76 -24.55 -7.91
N GLU A 170 1.50 -23.66 -8.59
CA GLU A 170 2.96 -23.79 -8.82
C GLU A 170 3.82 -23.23 -7.66
N VAL A 171 3.19 -22.72 -6.59
CA VAL A 171 3.85 -22.01 -5.49
C VAL A 171 3.75 -22.79 -4.19
N GLU A 172 4.87 -22.90 -3.47
CA GLU A 172 4.92 -23.53 -2.14
C GLU A 172 4.08 -22.75 -1.11
N GLU A 173 3.47 -23.46 -0.15
CA GLU A 173 2.50 -22.89 0.79
C GLU A 173 3.09 -21.72 1.63
N ASP A 174 4.36 -21.81 2.02
CA ASP A 174 5.06 -20.77 2.77
C ASP A 174 5.21 -19.46 1.95
N LYS A 175 5.47 -19.57 0.64
CA LYS A 175 5.52 -18.44 -0.28
C LYS A 175 4.14 -17.81 -0.49
N VAL A 176 3.08 -18.63 -0.54
CA VAL A 176 1.70 -18.15 -0.59
C VAL A 176 1.35 -17.35 0.68
N GLU A 177 1.71 -17.88 1.85
CA GLU A 177 1.51 -17.19 3.13
C GLU A 177 2.29 -15.88 3.20
N TYR A 178 3.57 -15.88 2.79
CA TYR A 178 4.39 -14.67 2.71
C TYR A 178 3.78 -13.60 1.81
N PHE A 179 3.29 -13.99 0.62
CA PHE A 179 2.60 -13.08 -0.28
C PHE A 179 1.42 -12.39 0.42
N PHE A 180 0.54 -13.12 1.09
CA PHE A 180 -0.59 -12.50 1.77
C PHE A 180 -0.17 -11.61 2.95
N TRP A 181 0.88 -11.97 3.69
CA TRP A 181 1.42 -11.09 4.73
C TRP A 181 2.01 -9.80 4.16
N SER A 182 2.66 -9.87 2.99
CA SER A 182 3.27 -8.73 2.31
C SER A 182 2.25 -7.62 1.99
N LEU A 183 0.97 -7.97 1.78
CA LEU A 183 -0.11 -7.03 1.45
C LEU A 183 -0.26 -5.91 2.49
N SER A 184 0.07 -6.19 3.75
CA SER A 184 0.01 -5.19 4.83
C SER A 184 1.02 -4.05 4.65
N PHE A 185 2.09 -4.28 3.89
CA PHE A 185 3.19 -3.33 3.70
C PHE A 185 3.04 -2.47 2.44
N ILE A 186 2.07 -2.76 1.57
CA ILE A 186 1.82 -1.98 0.35
C ILE A 186 1.47 -0.53 0.72
N PRO A 187 2.27 0.48 0.34
CA PRO A 187 2.12 1.84 0.84
C PRO A 187 0.89 2.56 0.27
N LYS A 188 0.59 2.34 -1.01
CA LYS A 188 -0.51 2.96 -1.75
C LYS A 188 -1.32 1.88 -2.49
N PRO A 189 -2.24 1.19 -1.80
CA PRO A 189 -3.10 0.22 -2.45
C PRO A 189 -3.99 0.87 -3.51
N THR A 190 -4.26 0.17 -4.60
CA THR A 190 -5.16 0.62 -5.68
C THR A 190 -6.51 -0.10 -5.59
N LEU A 191 -7.50 0.40 -6.34
CA LEU A 191 -8.79 -0.27 -6.46
C LEU A 191 -8.66 -1.64 -7.17
N GLY A 192 -7.85 -1.73 -8.23
CA GLY A 192 -7.67 -2.98 -8.98
C GLY A 192 -7.02 -4.08 -8.16
N MET A 193 -6.11 -3.75 -7.22
CA MET A 193 -5.61 -4.73 -6.23
C MET A 193 -6.74 -5.32 -5.38
N ILE A 194 -7.66 -4.48 -4.87
CA ILE A 194 -8.78 -4.94 -4.04
C ILE A 194 -9.72 -5.81 -4.86
N GLU A 195 -10.07 -5.37 -6.07
CA GLU A 195 -10.96 -6.11 -6.97
C GLU A 195 -10.38 -7.48 -7.34
N SER A 196 -9.07 -7.53 -7.59
CA SER A 196 -8.38 -8.78 -7.92
C SER A 196 -8.35 -9.76 -6.75
N LEU A 197 -8.10 -9.29 -5.52
CA LEU A 197 -7.92 -10.14 -4.35
C LEU A 197 -9.23 -10.49 -3.61
N ALA A 198 -10.26 -9.64 -3.66
CA ALA A 198 -11.52 -9.85 -2.95
C ALA A 198 -12.19 -11.22 -3.21
N PRO A 199 -12.17 -11.79 -4.44
CA PRO A 199 -12.71 -13.12 -4.70
C PRO A 199 -12.04 -14.24 -3.89
N LEU A 200 -10.77 -14.09 -3.50
CA LEU A 200 -10.02 -15.14 -2.79
C LEU A 200 -10.62 -15.44 -1.41
N LEU A 201 -11.24 -14.44 -0.77
CA LEU A 201 -11.93 -14.61 0.52
C LEU A 201 -13.16 -15.52 0.46
N LYS A 202 -13.68 -15.80 -0.74
CA LYS A 202 -14.81 -16.72 -0.96
C LYS A 202 -14.35 -18.15 -1.20
N SER A 203 -13.05 -18.38 -1.41
CA SER A 203 -12.52 -19.72 -1.66
C SER A 203 -12.60 -20.58 -0.39
N SER A 204 -12.92 -21.87 -0.54
CA SER A 204 -13.04 -22.80 0.59
C SER A 204 -11.71 -23.05 1.31
N GLY A 205 -10.59 -22.85 0.61
CA GLY A 205 -9.22 -22.99 1.11
C GLY A 205 -8.54 -21.67 1.50
N ALA A 206 -9.28 -20.57 1.64
CA ALA A 206 -8.69 -19.29 2.01
C ALA A 206 -8.00 -19.36 3.38
N SER A 207 -6.70 -19.11 3.40
CA SER A 207 -5.87 -19.21 4.61
C SER A 207 -6.07 -18.02 5.56
N GLN A 208 -5.52 -18.13 6.77
CA GLN A 208 -5.55 -17.04 7.74
C GLN A 208 -4.85 -15.77 7.22
N SER A 209 -3.68 -15.92 6.58
CA SER A 209 -2.97 -14.78 6.00
C SER A 209 -3.78 -14.13 4.89
N CYS A 210 -4.51 -14.89 4.06
CA CYS A 210 -5.40 -14.34 3.04
C CYS A 210 -6.45 -13.41 3.65
N PHE A 211 -7.18 -13.87 4.68
CA PHE A 211 -8.17 -13.03 5.37
C PHE A 211 -7.56 -11.76 5.97
N LEU A 212 -6.44 -11.91 6.68
CA LEU A 212 -5.83 -10.80 7.43
C LEU A 212 -5.10 -9.81 6.52
N GLY A 213 -4.42 -10.29 5.48
CA GLY A 213 -3.67 -9.51 4.50
C GLY A 213 -4.59 -8.70 3.57
N VAL A 214 -5.63 -9.33 3.02
CA VAL A 214 -6.60 -8.63 2.16
C VAL A 214 -7.36 -7.55 2.94
N THR A 215 -7.74 -7.82 4.19
CA THR A 215 -8.41 -6.82 5.02
C THR A 215 -7.48 -5.71 5.52
N ALA A 216 -6.19 -6.00 5.74
CA ALA A 216 -5.18 -4.97 6.02
C ALA A 216 -4.96 -4.04 4.82
N LEU A 217 -4.88 -4.60 3.61
CA LEU A 217 -4.79 -3.85 2.36
C LEU A 217 -6.00 -2.92 2.20
N LEU A 218 -7.19 -3.45 2.43
CA LEU A 218 -8.45 -2.72 2.36
C LEU A 218 -8.50 -1.55 3.35
N HIS A 219 -8.06 -1.77 4.59
CA HIS A 219 -7.98 -0.70 5.58
C HIS A 219 -7.07 0.43 5.13
N ARG A 220 -5.91 0.09 4.53
CA ARG A 220 -4.95 1.08 4.07
C ARG A 220 -5.46 1.88 2.87
N PHE A 221 -6.16 1.23 1.95
CA PHE A 221 -6.92 1.89 0.88
C PHE A 221 -7.95 2.86 1.44
N CYS A 222 -8.84 2.39 2.33
CA CYS A 222 -9.90 3.22 2.92
C CYS A 222 -9.38 4.33 3.82
N SER A 223 -8.17 4.22 4.36
CA SER A 223 -7.56 5.29 5.18
C SER A 223 -7.07 6.47 4.32
N ALA A 224 -6.84 6.26 3.03
CA ALA A 224 -6.43 7.29 2.09
C ALA A 224 -7.59 7.85 1.24
N TYR A 225 -8.78 7.23 1.29
CA TYR A 225 -9.91 7.54 0.41
C TYR A 225 -11.17 7.93 1.19
N ASN A 226 -11.63 9.17 1.02
CA ASN A 226 -12.69 9.79 1.84
C ASN A 226 -14.10 9.18 1.67
N SER A 227 -14.33 8.35 0.65
CA SER A 227 -15.64 7.74 0.38
C SER A 227 -15.52 6.23 0.12
N CYS A 228 -14.80 5.54 1.01
CA CYS A 228 -14.53 4.11 0.82
C CYS A 228 -15.79 3.23 0.93
N ASP A 229 -16.81 3.70 1.63
CA ASP A 229 -18.07 3.01 1.90
C ASP A 229 -18.95 2.81 0.65
N VAL A 230 -18.81 3.69 -0.36
CA VAL A 230 -19.55 3.60 -1.63
C VAL A 230 -18.84 2.76 -2.69
N VAL A 231 -17.59 2.34 -2.43
CA VAL A 231 -16.80 1.58 -3.41
C VAL A 231 -17.33 0.15 -3.52
N PRO A 232 -17.78 -0.31 -4.71
CA PRO A 232 -18.42 -1.62 -4.87
C PRO A 232 -17.54 -2.80 -4.44
N ALA A 233 -16.24 -2.74 -4.72
CA ALA A 233 -15.27 -3.76 -4.32
C ALA A 233 -15.22 -3.91 -2.79
N VAL A 234 -15.17 -2.78 -2.06
CA VAL A 234 -15.18 -2.74 -0.59
C VAL A 234 -16.47 -3.31 -0.03
N GLN A 235 -17.62 -2.90 -0.59
CA GLN A 235 -18.92 -3.45 -0.20
C GLN A 235 -19.02 -4.96 -0.47
N SER A 236 -18.41 -5.46 -1.55
CA SER A 236 -18.35 -6.89 -1.86
C SER A 236 -17.57 -7.68 -0.81
N VAL A 237 -16.42 -7.14 -0.35
CA VAL A 237 -15.64 -7.74 0.75
C VAL A 237 -16.46 -7.72 2.04
N MET A 238 -17.08 -6.60 2.41
CA MET A 238 -17.88 -6.51 3.64
C MET A 238 -19.09 -7.42 3.62
N ARG A 239 -19.78 -7.57 2.48
CA ARG A 239 -20.85 -8.56 2.33
C ARG A 239 -20.32 -9.99 2.51
N THR A 240 -19.14 -10.29 2.00
CA THR A 240 -18.51 -11.61 2.15
C THR A 240 -18.20 -11.90 3.62
N LEU A 241 -17.57 -10.95 4.33
CA LEU A 241 -17.29 -11.08 5.76
C LEU A 241 -18.59 -11.15 6.60
N GLY A 242 -19.58 -10.34 6.28
CA GLY A 242 -20.89 -10.33 6.96
C GLY A 242 -21.65 -11.66 6.85
N LYS A 243 -21.53 -12.37 5.72
CA LYS A 243 -22.12 -13.71 5.54
C LYS A 243 -21.57 -14.73 6.55
N PHE A 244 -20.29 -14.63 6.91
CA PHE A 244 -19.70 -15.52 7.92
C PHE A 244 -20.29 -15.26 9.32
N LEU A 245 -20.69 -14.03 9.64
CA LEU A 245 -21.23 -13.68 10.96
C LEU A 245 -22.63 -14.26 11.22
N ARG A 246 -23.39 -14.58 10.16
CA ARG A 246 -24.77 -15.10 10.25
C ARG A 246 -25.70 -14.26 11.15
N GLY A 247 -25.40 -12.97 11.33
CA GLY A 247 -26.16 -12.01 12.14
C GLY A 247 -25.87 -11.99 13.64
N ASN A 248 -25.38 -13.09 14.23
CA ASN A 248 -25.16 -13.17 15.68
C ASN A 248 -23.89 -13.92 16.12
N CYS A 249 -23.03 -14.32 15.18
CA CYS A 249 -21.80 -15.07 15.43
C CYS A 249 -21.99 -16.42 16.14
N ALA A 250 -23.17 -17.04 16.00
CA ALA A 250 -23.42 -18.37 16.56
C ALA A 250 -22.51 -19.44 15.91
N VAL A 251 -21.91 -20.27 16.75
CA VAL A 251 -21.01 -21.36 16.36
C VAL A 251 -21.43 -22.65 17.07
N GLN A 252 -21.25 -23.80 16.40
CA GLN A 252 -21.66 -25.11 16.92
C GLN A 252 -20.48 -25.96 17.41
N ASP A 253 -19.31 -25.76 16.83
CA ASP A 253 -18.12 -26.57 17.08
C ASP A 253 -16.85 -25.71 17.16
N SER A 254 -15.74 -26.34 17.55
CA SER A 254 -14.45 -25.67 17.75
C SER A 254 -13.83 -25.13 16.45
N GLU A 255 -14.12 -25.74 15.31
CA GLU A 255 -13.60 -25.32 14.00
C GLU A 255 -14.33 -24.04 13.55
N GLN A 256 -15.66 -24.02 13.64
CA GLN A 256 -16.48 -22.85 13.42
C GLN A 256 -16.09 -21.71 14.36
N GLN A 257 -15.76 -22.02 15.62
CA GLN A 257 -15.28 -21.02 16.56
C GLN A 257 -13.94 -20.39 16.11
N ARG A 258 -12.96 -21.19 15.69
CA ARG A 258 -11.68 -20.68 15.16
C ARG A 258 -11.88 -19.82 13.90
N LYS A 259 -12.72 -20.30 12.98
CA LYS A 259 -13.05 -19.57 11.75
C LYS A 259 -13.77 -18.25 12.04
N MET A 260 -14.73 -18.24 12.97
CA MET A 260 -15.42 -17.02 13.39
C MET A 260 -14.46 -16.01 14.03
N GLN A 261 -13.53 -16.47 14.88
CA GLN A 261 -12.49 -15.59 15.45
C GLN A 261 -11.60 -14.98 14.37
N LEU A 262 -11.19 -15.76 13.36
CA LEU A 262 -10.42 -15.27 12.22
C LEU A 262 -11.21 -14.19 11.46
N VAL A 263 -12.48 -14.43 11.15
CA VAL A 263 -13.34 -13.47 10.46
C VAL A 263 -13.49 -12.18 11.27
N LEU A 264 -13.73 -12.27 12.57
CA LEU A 264 -13.82 -11.09 13.44
C LEU A 264 -12.51 -10.30 13.48
N LYS A 265 -11.35 -10.97 13.50
CA LYS A 265 -10.04 -10.31 13.38
C LYS A 265 -9.88 -9.62 12.02
N ALA A 266 -10.29 -10.28 10.93
CA ALA A 266 -10.24 -9.70 9.59
C ALA A 266 -11.14 -8.45 9.46
N ILE A 267 -12.35 -8.50 10.03
CA ILE A 267 -13.25 -7.33 10.11
C ILE A 267 -12.59 -6.19 10.91
N GLY A 268 -11.98 -6.49 12.06
CA GLY A 268 -11.24 -5.50 12.84
C GLY A 268 -10.03 -4.92 12.10
N ASN A 269 -9.34 -5.74 11.29
CA ASN A 269 -8.24 -5.30 10.45
C ASN A 269 -8.71 -4.32 9.38
N ALA A 270 -9.88 -4.56 8.76
CA ALA A 270 -10.48 -3.71 7.73
C ALA A 270 -10.84 -2.29 8.22
N GLY A 271 -11.02 -2.11 9.53
CA GLY A 271 -11.21 -0.80 10.16
C GLY A 271 -12.42 -0.04 9.61
N LEU A 272 -12.22 1.21 9.17
CA LEU A 272 -13.28 2.07 8.63
C LEU A 272 -14.16 1.37 7.57
N ALA A 273 -13.59 0.50 6.74
CA ALA A 273 -14.33 -0.27 5.73
C ALA A 273 -15.46 -1.12 6.34
N ALA A 274 -15.26 -1.60 7.57
CA ALA A 274 -16.18 -2.48 8.28
C ALA A 274 -17.30 -1.76 9.04
N SER A 275 -17.44 -0.44 8.89
CA SER A 275 -18.44 0.36 9.61
C SER A 275 -19.87 -0.17 9.43
N SER A 276 -20.20 -0.72 8.25
CA SER A 276 -21.51 -1.33 7.99
C SER A 276 -21.82 -2.61 8.79
N LEU A 277 -20.79 -3.26 9.35
CA LEU A 277 -20.92 -4.46 10.17
C LEU A 277 -21.04 -4.16 11.68
N ALA A 278 -20.92 -2.89 12.08
CA ALA A 278 -20.97 -2.48 13.49
C ALA A 278 -22.21 -3.00 14.27
N PRO A 279 -23.45 -2.97 13.72
CA PRO A 279 -24.61 -3.50 14.44
C PRO A 279 -24.50 -5.01 14.73
N VAL A 280 -23.96 -5.78 13.79
CA VAL A 280 -23.77 -7.23 13.94
C VAL A 280 -22.67 -7.51 14.97
N LEU A 281 -21.57 -6.76 14.94
CA LEU A 281 -20.49 -6.89 15.92
C LEU A 281 -20.98 -6.59 17.34
N SER A 282 -21.85 -5.59 17.52
CA SER A 282 -22.48 -5.26 18.79
C SER A 282 -23.32 -6.43 19.31
N SER A 283 -24.17 -7.01 18.45
CA SER A 283 -24.93 -8.23 18.77
C SER A 283 -24.02 -9.39 19.18
N CYS A 284 -22.95 -9.65 18.41
CA CYS A 284 -22.00 -10.72 18.70
C CYS A 284 -21.28 -10.56 20.05
N ALA A 285 -20.96 -9.32 20.45
CA ALA A 285 -20.32 -9.00 21.72
C ALA A 285 -21.26 -9.16 22.93
N SER A 286 -22.53 -8.77 22.77
CA SER A 286 -23.52 -8.69 23.85
C SER A 286 -24.24 -10.03 24.13
N LEU A 287 -24.40 -10.89 23.11
CA LEU A 287 -25.10 -12.16 23.27
C LEU A 287 -24.34 -13.15 24.16
N LYS A 288 -24.89 -13.44 25.34
CA LYS A 288 -24.32 -14.39 26.32
C LYS A 288 -24.24 -15.83 25.81
N SER A 289 -25.03 -16.19 24.80
CA SER A 289 -24.98 -17.50 24.14
C SER A 289 -23.68 -17.72 23.36
N ASN A 290 -22.98 -16.65 22.99
CA ASN A 290 -21.70 -16.77 22.28
C ASN A 290 -20.57 -17.12 23.25
N PRO A 291 -19.63 -17.99 22.85
CA PRO A 291 -18.43 -18.27 23.64
C PRO A 291 -17.67 -16.98 23.96
N ILE A 292 -17.03 -16.93 25.13
CA ILE A 292 -16.30 -15.74 25.59
C ILE A 292 -15.25 -15.26 24.57
N GLY A 293 -14.56 -16.19 23.90
CA GLY A 293 -13.59 -15.85 22.85
C GLY A 293 -14.21 -15.16 21.63
N ILE A 294 -15.45 -15.49 21.26
CA ILE A 294 -16.19 -14.80 20.19
C ILE A 294 -16.58 -13.41 20.62
N ARG A 295 -17.12 -13.28 21.84
CA ARG A 295 -17.52 -11.97 22.39
C ARG A 295 -16.33 -11.01 22.49
N LEU A 296 -15.19 -11.49 22.97
CA LEU A 296 -13.95 -10.71 23.04
C LEU A 296 -13.43 -10.34 21.65
N ALA A 297 -13.44 -11.27 20.69
CA ALA A 297 -13.02 -10.98 19.32
C ALA A 297 -13.93 -9.94 18.65
N ALA A 298 -15.24 -9.97 18.92
CA ALA A 298 -16.20 -8.98 18.42
C ALA A 298 -15.93 -7.58 19.02
N ILE A 299 -15.64 -7.49 20.32
CA ILE A 299 -15.23 -6.24 20.96
C ILE A 299 -13.94 -5.71 20.34
N GLN A 300 -12.94 -6.56 20.15
CA GLN A 300 -11.65 -6.18 19.55
C GLN A 300 -11.80 -5.70 18.10
N ALA A 301 -12.79 -6.19 17.36
CA ALA A 301 -13.05 -5.77 15.98
C ALA A 301 -13.43 -4.28 15.88
N PHE A 302 -13.96 -3.67 16.94
CA PHE A 302 -14.30 -2.24 16.95
C PHE A 302 -13.09 -1.30 17.01
N ARG A 303 -11.88 -1.78 17.33
CA ARG A 303 -10.69 -0.94 17.59
C ARG A 303 -10.40 0.12 16.51
N ARG A 304 -10.72 -0.18 15.25
CA ARG A 304 -10.45 0.67 14.08
C ARG A 304 -11.73 1.14 13.36
N ILE A 305 -12.90 0.93 13.96
CA ILE A 305 -14.19 1.41 13.45
C ILE A 305 -14.53 2.70 14.21
N PRO A 306 -14.88 3.81 13.54
CA PRO A 306 -15.16 5.06 14.23
C PRO A 306 -16.36 4.98 15.17
N CYS A 307 -16.20 5.44 16.41
CA CYS A 307 -17.23 5.38 17.45
C CYS A 307 -18.37 6.41 17.29
N TYR A 308 -18.28 7.35 16.34
CA TYR A 308 -19.34 8.35 16.11
C TYR A 308 -20.58 7.77 15.39
N ILE A 309 -20.53 6.50 14.98
CA ILE A 309 -21.72 5.72 14.61
C ILE A 309 -22.38 5.28 15.92
N LYS A 310 -23.35 6.09 16.37
CA LYS A 310 -24.13 6.00 17.62
C LYS A 310 -23.89 4.73 18.45
N VAL A 311 -22.96 4.86 19.38
CA VAL A 311 -22.82 4.00 20.57
C VAL A 311 -23.91 4.36 21.58
N SER A 312 -25.18 4.17 21.22
CA SER A 312 -26.29 4.26 22.18
C SER A 312 -26.70 2.88 22.74
N ASP A 313 -26.19 1.80 22.15
CA ASP A 313 -26.71 0.44 22.42
C ASP A 313 -25.65 -0.51 23.03
N LEU A 314 -24.45 -0.02 23.37
CA LEU A 314 -23.33 -0.86 23.86
C LEU A 314 -23.25 -1.03 25.38
N LEU A 315 -24.18 -0.45 26.15
CA LEU A 315 -24.25 -0.66 27.58
C LEU A 315 -25.65 -1.19 27.95
N PRO A 316 -25.77 -2.41 28.51
CA PRO A 316 -26.99 -2.76 29.21
C PRO A 316 -27.18 -1.79 30.38
N ALA A 317 -28.34 -1.16 30.46
CA ALA A 317 -28.77 -0.46 31.66
C ALA A 317 -28.63 -1.43 32.84
N GLY A 318 -27.80 -1.06 33.80
CA GLY A 318 -27.67 -1.81 35.05
C GLY A 318 -28.94 -1.62 35.87
N ASP A 319 -29.55 -2.73 36.27
CA ASP A 319 -30.36 -2.80 37.48
C ASP A 319 -29.44 -2.80 38.72
#